data_AF-A0AAV2HZL0-F1
#
_entry.id   AF-A0AAV2HZL0-F1
#
_cell.length_a   1.000
_cell.length_b   1.000
_cell.length_c   1.000
_cell.angle_alpha   90.00
_cell.angle_beta   90.00
_cell.angle_gamma   90.00
#
_symmetry.space_group_name_H-M   'P 1'
#
loop_
_entity.id
_entity.type
_entity.pdbx_description
1 polymer ?
#
loop_
_entity_poly.entity_id
_entity_poly.type
_entity_poly.pdbx_seq_one_letter_code
_entity_poly.pdbx_strand_id
1 'polypeptide(L)'
;MITMVFTNQNACDILGLPVGADLNLISTKYKQLAIKWHPEKHKYSTESEQKFKQVTLAYKKLTSAEFSQDLSMTDCLALFQQIVFNRTATNGTRYNYSDSSDNSDDDDDSDDSDDEQHLDNKFNKKGIF
;
A
#
# COMPACT_ATOMS: atom_id res chain seq x y z
N MET A 1 11.80 37.35 0.92
CA MET A 1 11.49 35.97 1.38
C MET A 1 11.60 35.09 0.15
N ILE A 2 12.62 34.23 0.06
CA ILE A 2 12.78 33.32 -1.08
C ILE A 2 11.84 32.15 -0.81
N THR A 3 10.70 32.11 -1.51
CA THR A 3 9.86 30.91 -1.54
C THR A 3 10.69 29.80 -2.18
N MET A 4 11.09 28.79 -1.39
CA MET A 4 11.61 27.53 -1.92
C MET A 4 10.46 26.84 -2.64
N VAL A 5 10.26 27.20 -3.91
CA VAL A 5 9.19 26.65 -4.73
C VAL A 5 9.61 25.24 -5.11
N PHE A 6 8.89 24.24 -4.60
CA PHE A 6 8.97 22.89 -5.14
C PHE A 6 8.46 22.92 -6.59
N THR A 7 9.37 22.81 -7.57
CA THR A 7 9.07 22.95 -9.00
C THR A 7 8.73 21.61 -9.64
N ASN A 8 8.07 21.65 -10.81
CA ASN A 8 7.81 20.45 -11.62
C ASN A 8 9.10 19.73 -12.02
N GLN A 9 10.20 20.47 -12.19
CA GLN A 9 11.50 19.89 -12.55
C GLN A 9 12.07 19.03 -11.41
N ASN A 10 12.03 19.51 -10.17
CA ASN A 10 12.44 18.72 -9.01
C ASN A 10 11.57 17.46 -8.85
N ALA A 11 10.26 17.58 -9.09
CA ALA A 11 9.33 16.45 -9.04
C ALA A 11 9.66 15.39 -10.12
N CYS A 12 9.93 15.81 -11.36
CA CYS A 12 10.38 14.92 -12.43
C CYS A 12 11.69 14.21 -12.08
N ASP A 13 12.66 14.93 -11.48
CA ASP A 13 13.96 14.39 -11.08
C ASP A 13 13.82 13.28 -10.03
N ILE A 14 12.97 13.48 -9.01
CA ILE A 14 12.65 12.46 -7.98
C ILE A 14 12.06 11.18 -8.61
N LEU A 15 11.24 11.33 -9.64
CA LEU A 15 10.65 10.20 -10.37
C LEU A 15 11.63 9.58 -11.41
N GLY A 16 12.79 10.20 -11.63
CA GLY A 16 13.76 9.78 -12.64
C GLY A 16 13.24 9.98 -14.06
N LEU A 17 12.50 11.07 -14.30
CA LEU A 17 11.86 11.40 -15.57
C LEU A 17 12.39 12.73 -16.14
N PRO A 18 12.38 12.88 -17.48
CA PRO A 18 12.68 14.16 -18.09
C PRO A 18 11.59 15.19 -17.77
N VAL A 19 11.96 16.47 -17.79
CA VAL A 19 11.03 17.58 -17.62
C VAL A 19 10.02 17.57 -18.76
N GLY A 20 8.72 17.62 -18.43
CA GLY A 20 7.65 17.53 -19.42
C GLY A 20 7.32 16.10 -19.86
N ALA A 21 7.72 15.08 -19.08
CA ALA A 21 7.22 13.72 -19.25
C ALA A 21 5.69 13.67 -19.26
N ASP A 22 5.13 12.75 -20.06
CA ASP A 22 3.69 12.57 -20.16
C ASP A 22 3.08 12.08 -18.84
N LEU A 23 1.83 12.45 -18.56
CA LEU A 23 1.13 12.09 -17.33
C LEU A 23 1.00 10.56 -17.16
N ASN A 24 0.87 9.80 -18.26
CA ASN A 24 0.88 8.34 -18.22
C ASN A 24 2.22 7.78 -17.75
N LEU A 25 3.32 8.39 -18.21
CA LEU A 25 4.67 8.00 -17.83
C LEU A 25 4.95 8.35 -16.35
N ILE A 26 4.50 9.52 -15.91
CA ILE A 26 4.55 9.97 -14.51
C ILE A 26 3.81 8.97 -13.60
N SER A 27 2.58 8.60 -13.95
CA SER A 27 1.79 7.63 -13.18
C SER A 27 2.45 6.25 -13.15
N THR A 28 2.98 5.79 -14.28
CA THR A 28 3.65 4.48 -14.37
C THR A 28 4.90 4.43 -13.49
N LYS A 29 5.76 5.46 -13.55
CA LYS A 29 6.96 5.54 -12.71
C LYS A 29 6.64 5.67 -11.23
N TYR A 30 5.65 6.49 -10.89
CA TYR A 30 5.15 6.60 -9.53
C TYR A 30 4.74 5.22 -8.98
N LYS A 31 3.90 4.48 -9.71
CA LYS A 31 3.46 3.13 -9.29
C LYS A 31 4.65 2.20 -9.05
N GLN A 32 5.62 2.17 -9.96
CA GLN A 32 6.81 1.33 -9.82
C GLN A 32 7.65 1.68 -8.58
N LEU A 33 7.92 2.97 -8.36
CA LEU A 33 8.72 3.45 -7.23
C LEU A 33 7.98 3.28 -5.89
N ALA A 34 6.67 3.52 -5.88
CA ALA A 34 5.85 3.39 -4.68
C ALA A 34 5.73 1.92 -4.24
N ILE A 35 5.62 0.97 -5.17
CA ILE A 35 5.71 -0.47 -4.86
C ILE A 35 7.11 -0.83 -4.35
N LYS A 36 8.16 -0.26 -4.97
CA LYS A 36 9.56 -0.54 -4.60
C LYS A 36 9.88 -0.05 -3.19
N TRP A 37 9.40 1.12 -2.79
CA TRP A 37 9.68 1.74 -1.50
C TRP A 37 8.55 1.57 -0.48
N HIS A 38 7.58 0.68 -0.74
CA HIS A 38 6.46 0.47 0.17
C HIS A 38 6.98 0.04 1.56
N PRO A 39 6.54 0.69 2.65
CA PRO A 39 7.12 0.50 3.98
C PRO A 39 6.99 -0.94 4.50
N GLU A 40 5.92 -1.65 4.12
CA GLU A 40 5.68 -3.05 4.48
C GLU A 40 6.81 -3.98 3.99
N LYS A 41 7.32 -3.75 2.79
CA LYS A 41 8.44 -4.54 2.22
C LYS A 41 9.78 -4.25 2.89
N HIS A 42 9.88 -3.12 3.57
CA HIS A 42 11.12 -2.59 4.15
C HIS A 42 11.07 -2.47 5.68
N LYS A 43 10.16 -3.21 6.33
CA LYS A 43 9.99 -3.21 7.79
C LYS A 43 9.87 -1.81 8.39
N TYR A 44 9.22 -0.89 7.68
CA TYR A 44 9.03 0.50 8.12
C TYR A 44 10.35 1.24 8.39
N SER A 45 11.39 0.95 7.62
CA SER A 45 12.64 1.72 7.67
C SER A 45 12.40 3.18 7.30
N THR A 46 13.03 4.10 8.05
CA THR A 46 12.96 5.55 7.82
C THR A 46 13.37 5.94 6.40
N GLU A 47 14.30 5.22 5.78
CA GLU A 47 14.73 5.49 4.40
C GLU A 47 13.59 5.23 3.40
N SER A 48 12.88 4.12 3.55
CA SER A 48 11.76 3.78 2.68
C SER A 48 10.60 4.72 2.86
N GLU A 49 10.32 5.12 4.10
CA GLU A 49 9.30 6.13 4.42
C GLU A 49 9.62 7.47 3.74
N GLN A 50 10.85 7.96 3.89
CA GLN A 50 11.30 9.20 3.27
C GLN A 50 11.20 9.15 1.74
N LYS A 51 11.67 8.06 1.12
CA LYS A 51 11.61 7.89 -0.33
C LYS A 51 10.17 7.76 -0.83
N PHE A 52 9.33 6.99 -0.14
CA PHE A 52 7.92 6.83 -0.48
C PHE A 52 7.18 8.17 -0.41
N LYS A 53 7.43 8.96 0.63
CA LYS A 53 6.87 10.31 0.78
C LYS A 53 7.36 11.24 -0.33
N GLN A 54 8.65 11.27 -0.65
CA GLN A 54 9.20 12.10 -1.73
C GLN A 54 8.60 11.75 -3.10
N VAL A 55 8.51 10.46 -3.42
CA VAL A 55 7.90 9.97 -4.67
C VAL A 55 6.42 10.36 -4.77
N THR A 56 5.68 10.28 -3.67
CA THR A 56 4.27 10.68 -3.59
C THR A 56 4.09 12.19 -3.77
N LEU A 57 4.94 13.00 -3.11
CA LEU A 57 4.94 14.45 -3.26
C LEU A 57 5.22 14.87 -4.71
N ALA A 58 6.22 14.25 -5.34
CA ALA A 58 6.57 14.50 -6.73
C ALA A 58 5.39 14.21 -7.66
N TYR A 59 4.72 13.07 -7.49
CA TYR A 59 3.53 12.73 -8.26
C TYR A 59 2.41 13.75 -8.06
N LYS A 60 2.03 14.06 -6.81
CA LYS A 60 0.97 15.06 -6.53
C LYS A 60 1.29 16.41 -7.15
N LYS A 61 2.56 16.85 -7.13
CA LYS A 61 2.94 18.13 -7.73
C LYS A 61 2.69 18.18 -9.23
N LEU A 62 2.91 17.07 -9.92
CA LEU A 62 2.76 16.97 -11.37
C LEU A 62 1.31 16.69 -11.80
N THR A 63 0.50 16.04 -10.95
CA THR A 63 -0.88 15.64 -11.32
C THR A 63 -1.96 16.55 -10.76
N SER A 64 -1.73 17.17 -9.60
CA SER A 64 -2.68 18.08 -8.96
C SER A 64 -2.22 19.52 -9.08
N ALA A 65 -3.15 20.39 -9.46
CA ALA A 65 -2.92 21.84 -9.41
C ALA A 65 -2.68 22.34 -7.96
N GLU A 66 -3.31 21.67 -6.99
CA GLU A 66 -3.18 21.93 -5.55
C GLU A 66 -2.08 21.03 -4.96
N PHE A 67 -0.90 21.59 -4.71
CA PHE A 67 0.21 20.89 -4.08
C PHE A 67 0.39 21.33 -2.61
N SER A 68 0.17 20.38 -1.71
CA SER A 68 0.54 20.50 -0.29
C SER A 68 1.78 19.65 -0.04
N GLN A 69 2.81 20.24 0.57
CA GLN A 69 3.99 19.50 1.02
C GLN A 69 3.71 18.67 2.29
N ASP A 70 2.72 19.10 3.06
CA ASP A 70 2.27 18.40 4.25
C ASP A 70 1.39 17.21 3.85
N LEU A 71 2.03 16.05 3.66
CA LEU A 71 1.37 14.76 3.56
C LEU A 71 1.80 13.89 4.72
N SER A 72 0.81 13.30 5.40
CA SER A 72 1.02 12.21 6.34
C SER A 72 1.37 10.92 5.58
N MET A 73 2.00 9.98 6.27
CA MET A 73 2.25 8.65 5.73
C MET A 73 0.94 7.95 5.35
N THR A 74 -0.12 8.17 6.12
CA THR A 74 -1.47 7.67 5.82
C THR A 74 -2.00 8.19 4.49
N ASP A 75 -1.79 9.48 4.20
CA ASP A 75 -2.21 10.09 2.92
C ASP A 75 -1.43 9.50 1.74
N CYS A 76 -0.13 9.27 1.94
CA CYS A 76 0.73 8.68 0.93
C CYS A 76 0.27 7.24 0.60
N LEU A 77 -0.04 6.45 1.63
CA LEU A 77 -0.53 5.07 1.47
C LEU A 77 -1.92 5.04 0.84
N ALA A 78 -2.83 5.94 1.24
CA ALA A 78 -4.16 6.05 0.66
C ALA A 78 -4.11 6.36 -0.84
N LEU A 79 -3.27 7.34 -1.23
CA LEU A 79 -3.09 7.73 -2.62
C LEU A 79 -2.48 6.59 -3.45
N PHE A 80 -1.51 5.88 -2.89
CA PHE A 80 -0.94 4.68 -3.51
C PHE A 80 -2.02 3.62 -3.78
N GLN A 81 -2.84 3.30 -2.77
CA GLN A 81 -3.86 2.28 -2.93
C GLN A 81 -4.91 2.69 -3.97
N GLN A 82 -5.32 3.95 -3.98
CA GLN A 82 -6.24 4.48 -4.98
C GLN A 82 -5.69 4.34 -6.41
N ILE A 83 -4.41 4.66 -6.61
CA ILE A 83 -3.78 4.69 -7.94
C ILE A 83 -3.42 3.29 -8.45
N VAL A 84 -3.00 2.39 -7.55
CA VAL A 84 -2.54 1.04 -7.90
C VAL A 84 -3.70 0.06 -7.99
N PHE A 85 -4.62 0.08 -7.04
CA PHE A 85 -5.71 -0.89 -6.98
C PHE A 85 -7.01 -0.38 -7.62
N ASN A 86 -7.07 0.89 -8.03
CA ASN A 86 -8.20 1.50 -8.73
C ASN A 86 -9.57 1.05 -8.15
N ARG A 87 -9.66 0.99 -6.81
CA ARG A 87 -10.87 0.59 -6.07
C ARG A 87 -11.94 1.65 -6.27
N THR A 88 -12.62 1.62 -7.41
CA THR A 88 -13.96 2.20 -7.54
C THR A 88 -14.89 1.45 -6.58
N ALA A 89 -15.54 2.21 -5.71
CA ALA A 89 -16.55 1.79 -4.73
C ALA A 89 -16.06 0.99 -3.51
N THR A 90 -15.65 1.69 -2.44
CA THR A 90 -16.17 1.40 -1.09
C THR A 90 -16.15 2.68 -0.25
N ASN A 91 -17.33 3.17 0.10
CA ASN A 91 -17.55 4.09 1.23
C ASN A 91 -17.26 3.38 2.57
N GLY A 92 -16.02 2.95 2.83
CA GLY A 92 -15.72 2.30 4.11
C GLY A 92 -14.60 1.28 4.11
N THR A 93 -13.41 1.61 3.64
CA THR A 93 -12.22 0.88 4.10
C THR A 93 -11.19 1.91 4.50
N ARG A 94 -11.31 2.34 5.77
CA ARG A 94 -10.22 2.98 6.48
C ARG A 94 -9.04 2.04 6.36
N TYR A 95 -7.94 2.51 5.80
CA TYR A 95 -6.67 1.80 5.80
C TYR A 95 -6.30 1.58 7.27
N ASN A 96 -6.65 0.41 7.80
CA ASN A 96 -6.28 -0.03 9.13
C ASN A 96 -4.79 -0.35 9.08
N TYR A 97 -3.96 0.69 9.19
CA TYR A 97 -2.64 0.54 9.76
C TYR A 97 -2.91 0.16 11.22
N SER A 98 -2.90 -1.14 11.51
CA SER A 98 -3.14 -1.68 12.84
C SER A 98 -2.01 -1.21 13.76
N ASP A 99 -2.11 0.03 14.22
CA ASP A 99 -1.77 0.36 15.59
C ASP A 99 -2.57 -0.61 16.46
N SER A 100 -1.85 -1.51 17.13
CA SER A 100 -2.45 -2.43 18.09
C SER A 100 -3.10 -1.61 19.19
N SER A 101 -4.40 -1.37 19.08
CA SER A 101 -5.22 -0.90 20.17
C SER A 101 -6.65 -1.39 19.94
N ASP A 102 -6.97 -2.42 20.72
CA ASP A 102 -8.10 -2.39 21.64
C ASP A 102 -9.52 -2.53 21.06
N ASN A 103 -10.09 -3.71 21.33
CA ASN A 103 -11.51 -4.08 21.54
C ASN A 103 -12.47 -3.97 20.33
N SER A 104 -13.47 -4.83 20.13
CA SER A 104 -14.25 -5.69 21.03
C SER A 104 -15.04 -6.69 20.19
N ASP A 105 -15.31 -7.86 20.77
CA ASP A 105 -16.54 -8.67 20.73
C ASP A 105 -17.49 -8.47 19.53
N ASP A 106 -17.69 -9.55 18.77
CA ASP A 106 -19.02 -9.91 18.27
C ASP A 106 -19.10 -11.43 18.11
N ASP A 107 -20.10 -11.98 18.78
CA ASP A 107 -20.50 -13.38 18.86
C ASP A 107 -20.78 -13.97 17.47
N ASP A 108 -20.27 -15.18 17.20
CA ASP A 108 -20.81 -16.04 16.15
C ASP A 108 -21.34 -17.31 16.80
N ASP A 109 -22.64 -17.27 17.04
CA ASP A 109 -23.46 -18.33 17.60
C ASP A 109 -23.92 -19.24 16.44
N SER A 110 -23.47 -20.48 16.50
CA SER A 110 -24.14 -21.69 16.01
C SER A 110 -24.49 -21.82 14.51
N ASP A 111 -23.88 -22.79 13.84
CA ASP A 111 -24.65 -23.70 12.99
C ASP A 111 -24.22 -25.16 13.20
N ASP A 112 -25.23 -25.95 13.52
CA ASP A 112 -25.25 -27.35 13.87
C ASP A 112 -25.46 -28.16 12.59
N SER A 113 -24.59 -29.13 12.32
CA SER A 113 -24.88 -30.23 11.40
C SER A 113 -23.99 -31.44 11.70
N ASP A 114 -24.61 -32.41 12.35
CA ASP A 114 -24.31 -33.84 12.44
C ASP A 114 -23.57 -34.41 11.21
N ASP A 115 -22.61 -35.32 11.44
CA ASP A 115 -22.82 -36.78 11.26
C ASP A 115 -21.48 -37.52 11.45
N GLU A 116 -21.40 -38.33 12.50
CA GLU A 116 -20.36 -39.35 12.68
C GLU A 116 -20.44 -40.38 11.56
N GLN A 117 -19.35 -40.64 10.82
CA GLN A 117 -19.03 -42.01 10.40
C GLN A 117 -17.54 -42.34 10.54
N HIS A 118 -17.28 -43.12 11.58
CA HIS A 118 -16.19 -44.09 11.70
C HIS A 118 -16.09 -44.93 10.42
N LEU A 119 -14.88 -45.13 9.88
CA LEU A 119 -14.48 -46.42 9.31
C LEU A 119 -12.97 -46.49 9.09
N ASP A 120 -12.42 -47.42 9.83
CA ASP A 120 -11.08 -47.98 9.86
C ASP A 120 -10.62 -48.39 8.46
N ASN A 121 -9.37 -48.09 8.09
CA ASN A 121 -8.60 -49.02 7.27
C ASN A 121 -7.07 -48.76 7.27
N LYS A 122 -6.39 -49.66 7.97
CA LYS A 122 -5.27 -50.48 7.44
C LYS A 122 -3.88 -49.83 7.38
N PHE A 123 -3.27 -49.69 8.56
CA PHE A 123 -1.81 -49.69 8.69
C PHE A 123 -1.28 -51.12 8.55
N ASN A 124 -0.84 -51.50 7.34
CA ASN A 124 0.04 -52.65 7.16
C ASN A 124 0.80 -52.52 5.84
N LYS A 125 2.12 -52.30 5.91
CA LYS A 125 3.12 -53.39 5.88
C LYS A 125 4.42 -52.96 5.18
N LYS A 126 5.52 -52.98 5.96
CA LYS A 126 6.93 -53.31 5.60
C LYS A 126 7.60 -52.38 4.55
N GLY A 127 8.74 -51.77 4.81
CA GLY A 127 9.91 -52.23 5.56
C GLY A 127 11.08 -52.33 4.58
N ILE A 128 12.27 -51.85 4.93
CA ILE A 128 13.54 -52.30 4.35
C ILE A 128 14.70 -51.89 5.28
N PHE A 129 15.41 -52.93 5.71
CA PHE A 129 16.78 -53.04 6.23
C PHE A 129 17.27 -52.14 7.38
#